data_AF-A0A928YYM7-F1
#
_entry.id   AF-A0A928YYM7-F1
#
_cell.length_a   1.000
_cell.length_b   1.000
_cell.length_c   1.000
_cell.angle_alpha   90.00
_cell.angle_beta   90.00
_cell.angle_gamma   90.00
#
_symmetry.space_group_name_H-M   'P 1'
#
loop_
_entity.id
_entity.type
_entity.pdbx_description
1 polymer ?
#
loop_
_entity_poly.entity_id
_entity_poly.type
_entity_poly.pdbx_seq_one_letter_code
_entity_poly.pdbx_strand_id
1 'polypeptide(L)'
;MDVKKDTFWLQRRSLLIEAGIVVAIVFALIFIAPLVLVSIGQGFRVGLLGRFLALAIVALGIDLIWGYTGILSLGHGLFFALGGYAIAMFLQLQIPQGQLPDFFTLYGVTELPAFWLPFHSLPFTLFAIV
;
A
#
# COMPACT_ATOMS: atom_id res chain seq x y z
N MET A 1 47.82 -7.44 0.31
CA MET A 1 46.89 -8.15 1.22
C MET A 1 46.05 -7.18 2.09
N ASP A 2 46.27 -5.85 2.01
CA ASP A 2 45.56 -4.84 2.82
C ASP A 2 44.25 -4.28 2.23
N VAL A 3 44.04 -4.37 0.91
CA VAL A 3 42.89 -3.75 0.19
C VAL A 3 41.53 -4.44 0.47
N LYS A 4 41.52 -5.54 1.21
CA LYS A 4 40.27 -6.19 1.66
C LYS A 4 39.86 -5.74 3.06
N LYS A 5 40.82 -5.23 3.83
CA LYS A 5 40.65 -4.83 5.23
C LYS A 5 40.06 -3.42 5.31
N ASP A 6 40.58 -2.50 4.53
CA ASP A 6 40.08 -1.13 4.36
C ASP A 6 38.61 -1.10 3.85
N THR A 7 38.27 -1.88 2.83
CA THR A 7 36.89 -2.01 2.32
C THR A 7 35.94 -2.55 3.38
N PHE A 8 36.37 -3.56 4.16
CA PHE A 8 35.57 -4.13 5.24
C PHE A 8 35.26 -3.11 6.35
N TRP A 9 36.24 -2.30 6.77
CA TRP A 9 36.02 -1.25 7.77
C TRP A 9 35.13 -0.13 7.26
N LEU A 10 35.25 0.24 5.98
CA LEU A 10 34.42 1.25 5.35
C LEU A 10 32.96 0.79 5.21
N GLN A 11 32.74 -0.46 4.78
CA GLN A 11 31.40 -1.05 4.66
C GLN A 11 30.71 -1.23 6.01
N ARG A 12 31.45 -1.66 7.04
CA ARG A 12 30.90 -1.76 8.39
C ARG A 12 30.56 -0.39 8.97
N ARG A 13 31.35 0.65 8.66
CA ARG A 13 31.06 2.02 9.08
C ARG A 13 29.85 2.61 8.36
N SER A 14 29.66 2.34 7.07
CA SER A 14 28.48 2.81 6.34
C SER A 14 27.20 2.15 6.86
N LEU A 15 27.21 0.84 7.11
CA LEU A 15 26.07 0.13 7.71
C LEU A 15 25.67 0.69 9.08
N LEU A 16 26.65 1.05 9.92
CA LEU A 16 26.37 1.67 11.22
C LEU A 16 25.77 3.07 11.09
N ILE A 17 26.22 3.85 10.10
CA ILE A 17 25.67 5.18 9.81
C ILE A 17 24.23 5.06 9.30
N GLU A 18 23.98 4.15 8.35
CA GLU A 18 22.64 3.88 7.81
C GLU A 18 21.67 3.44 8.91
N ALA A 19 22.07 2.48 9.75
CA ALA A 19 21.27 2.05 10.89
C ALA A 19 21.01 3.20 11.88
N GLY A 20 22.04 4.03 12.15
CA GLY A 20 21.90 5.22 12.99
C GLY A 20 20.89 6.23 12.45
N ILE A 21 20.91 6.47 11.13
CA ILE A 21 19.94 7.36 10.46
C ILE A 21 18.53 6.80 10.58
N VAL A 22 18.33 5.51 10.32
CA VAL A 22 17.00 4.89 10.44
C VAL A 22 16.46 4.99 11.85
N VAL A 23 17.27 4.68 12.87
CA VAL A 23 16.87 4.80 14.28
C VAL A 23 16.54 6.25 14.64
N ALA A 24 17.33 7.21 14.18
CA ALA A 24 17.06 8.63 14.40
C ALA A 24 15.75 9.09 13.78
N ILE A 25 15.43 8.63 12.55
CA ILE A 25 14.16 8.94 11.88
C ILE A 25 12.98 8.33 12.64
N VAL A 26 13.08 7.05 13.05
CA VAL A 26 12.02 6.39 13.83
C VAL A 26 11.80 7.11 15.16
N PHE A 27 12.86 7.47 15.86
CA PHE A 27 12.77 8.24 17.10
C PHE A 27 12.11 9.61 16.86
N ALA A 28 12.49 10.31 15.80
CA ALA A 28 11.89 11.58 15.43
C ALA A 28 10.40 11.44 15.12
N LEU A 29 9.99 10.41 14.38
CA LEU A 29 8.58 10.18 14.03
C LEU A 29 7.72 9.75 15.22
N ILE A 30 8.27 9.00 16.18
CA ILE A 30 7.51 8.49 17.33
C ILE A 30 7.46 9.50 18.49
N PHE A 31 8.54 10.23 18.74
CA PHE A 31 8.63 11.10 19.92
C PHE A 31 8.61 12.59 19.59
N ILE A 32 9.40 13.01 18.60
CA ILE A 32 9.56 14.44 18.29
C ILE A 32 8.34 14.96 17.52
N ALA A 33 7.88 14.25 16.49
CA ALA A 33 6.78 14.68 15.65
C ALA A 33 5.46 14.83 16.42
N PRO A 34 5.03 13.89 17.28
CA PRO A 34 3.84 14.10 18.12
C PRO A 34 4.00 15.28 19.09
N LEU A 35 5.18 15.43 19.70
CA LEU A 35 5.43 16.53 20.65
C LEU A 35 5.33 17.90 19.98
N VAL A 36 5.90 18.05 18.79
CA VAL A 36 5.80 19.27 17.99
C VAL A 36 4.34 19.51 17.55
N LEU A 37 3.62 18.48 17.10
CA LEU A 37 2.22 18.60 16.67
C LEU A 37 1.30 19.03 17.83
N VAL A 38 1.55 18.53 19.05
CA VAL A 38 0.79 18.96 20.24
C VAL A 38 1.13 20.40 20.62
N SER A 39 2.41 20.80 20.58
CA SER A 39 2.82 22.16 20.99
C SER A 39 2.26 23.26 20.09
N ILE A 40 2.03 22.97 18.81
CA ILE A 40 1.37 23.88 17.85
C ILE A 40 -0.18 23.74 17.84
N GLY A 41 -0.76 23.00 18.78
CA GLY A 41 -2.22 22.84 18.92
C GLY A 41 -2.88 21.91 17.90
N GLN A 42 -2.11 21.08 17.18
CA GLN A 42 -2.60 20.20 16.12
C GLN A 42 -2.87 18.75 16.61
N GLY A 43 -3.56 18.60 17.74
CA GLY A 43 -3.81 17.29 18.37
C GLY A 43 -4.47 16.24 17.44
N PHE A 44 -5.37 16.66 16.54
CA PHE A 44 -5.98 15.78 15.54
C PHE A 44 -4.95 15.09 14.62
N ARG A 45 -3.89 15.82 14.23
CA ARG A 45 -2.85 15.30 13.33
C ARG A 45 -2.00 14.22 13.99
N VAL A 46 -1.92 14.20 15.33
CA VAL A 46 -1.23 13.13 16.07
C VAL A 46 -1.95 11.80 15.87
N GLY A 47 -3.29 11.79 15.92
CA GLY A 47 -4.08 10.60 15.63
C GLY A 47 -3.92 10.15 14.18
N LEU A 48 -3.85 11.09 13.24
CA LEU A 48 -3.62 10.80 11.82
C LEU A 48 -2.22 10.23 11.56
N LEU A 49 -1.19 10.79 12.21
CA LEU A 49 0.18 10.29 12.17
C LEU A 49 0.24 8.84 12.66
N GLY A 50 -0.40 8.53 13.79
CA GLY A 50 -0.47 7.16 14.31
C GLY A 50 -1.11 6.18 13.32
N ARG A 51 -2.19 6.59 12.63
CA ARG A 51 -2.83 5.78 11.58
C ARG A 51 -1.89 5.53 10.40
N PHE A 52 -1.18 6.55 9.92
CA PHE A 52 -0.24 6.38 8.82
C PHE A 52 0.97 5.51 9.20
N LEU A 53 1.50 5.64 10.41
CA LEU A 53 2.57 4.77 10.91
C LEU A 53 2.12 3.30 10.99
N ALA A 54 0.89 3.04 11.47
CA ALA A 54 0.34 1.69 11.50
C ALA A 54 0.20 1.09 10.09
N LEU A 55 -0.31 1.87 9.13
CA LEU A 55 -0.42 1.43 7.73
C LEU A 55 0.95 1.23 7.08
N ALA A 56 1.95 2.05 7.41
CA ALA A 56 3.31 1.91 6.90
C ALA A 56 3.97 0.60 7.37
N ILE A 57 3.75 0.18 8.63
CA ILE A 57 4.25 -1.11 9.13
C ILE A 57 3.64 -2.27 8.34
N VAL A 58 2.34 -2.22 8.05
CA VAL A 58 1.67 -3.24 7.23
C VAL A 58 2.26 -3.27 5.82
N ALA A 59 2.43 -2.11 5.19
CA ALA A 59 3.01 -2.00 3.86
C ALA A 59 4.45 -2.57 3.80
N LEU A 60 5.29 -2.25 4.80
CA LEU A 60 6.65 -2.81 4.92
C LEU A 60 6.63 -4.32 5.15
N GLY A 61 5.68 -4.84 5.93
CA GLY A 61 5.51 -6.28 6.11
C GLY A 61 5.23 -6.99 4.78
N ILE A 62 4.33 -6.43 3.96
CA ILE A 62 4.05 -6.96 2.62
C ILE A 62 5.28 -6.85 1.70
N ASP A 63 6.00 -5.73 1.73
CA ASP A 63 7.22 -5.55 0.93
C ASP A 63 8.30 -6.59 1.28
N LEU A 64 8.51 -6.87 2.56
CA LEU A 64 9.46 -7.89 3.00
C LEU A 64 9.01 -9.31 2.60
N ILE A 65 7.74 -9.64 2.79
CA ILE A 65 7.23 -10.97 2.46
C ILE A 65 7.24 -11.18 0.93
N TRP A 66 6.73 -10.24 0.14
CA TRP A 66 6.64 -10.44 -1.31
C TRP A 66 7.95 -10.17 -2.03
N GLY A 67 8.67 -9.11 -1.65
CA GLY A 67 9.93 -8.69 -2.27
C GLY A 67 11.13 -9.51 -1.79
N TYR A 68 11.41 -9.51 -0.48
CA TYR A 68 12.62 -10.16 0.05
C TYR A 68 12.51 -11.69 0.09
N THR A 69 11.36 -12.25 0.49
CA THR A 69 11.19 -13.72 0.50
C THR A 69 10.80 -14.30 -0.86
N GLY A 70 10.49 -13.44 -1.85
CA GLY A 70 10.28 -13.84 -3.24
C GLY A 70 8.98 -14.60 -3.51
N ILE A 71 7.98 -14.49 -2.61
CA ILE A 71 6.69 -15.18 -2.77
C ILE A 71 5.93 -14.71 -4.03
N LEU A 72 6.10 -13.43 -4.42
CA LEU A 72 5.47 -12.85 -5.61
C LEU A 72 6.42 -11.82 -6.25
N SER A 73 6.81 -12.03 -7.51
CA SER A 73 7.41 -10.96 -8.30
C SER A 73 6.37 -9.88 -8.58
N LEU A 74 6.74 -8.60 -8.51
CA LEU A 74 5.82 -7.44 -8.64
C LEU A 74 4.93 -7.53 -9.91
N GLY A 75 5.43 -8.16 -10.98
CA GLY A 75 4.63 -8.43 -12.19
C GLY A 75 3.41 -9.32 -11.94
N HIS A 76 3.51 -10.34 -11.09
CA HIS A 76 2.38 -11.24 -10.77
C HIS A 76 1.35 -10.58 -9.84
N GLY A 77 1.80 -9.69 -8.94
CA GLY A 77 0.91 -8.92 -8.06
C GLY A 77 -0.04 -7.99 -8.83
N LEU A 78 0.42 -7.41 -9.94
CA LEU A 78 -0.42 -6.57 -10.81
C LEU A 78 -1.56 -7.38 -11.44
N PHE A 79 -1.26 -8.55 -12.02
CA PHE A 79 -2.29 -9.41 -12.61
C PHE A 79 -3.28 -9.93 -11.56
N PHE A 80 -2.80 -10.26 -10.35
CA PHE A 80 -3.67 -10.63 -9.23
C PHE A 80 -4.62 -9.49 -8.83
N ALA A 81 -4.13 -8.26 -8.72
CA ALA A 81 -4.94 -7.09 -8.40
C ALA A 81 -5.98 -6.78 -9.49
N LEU A 82 -5.60 -6.89 -10.77
CA LEU A 82 -6.51 -6.70 -11.90
C LEU A 82 -7.61 -7.77 -11.92
N GLY A 83 -7.26 -9.04 -11.72
CA GLY A 83 -8.23 -10.12 -11.61
C GLY A 83 -9.18 -9.94 -10.41
N GLY A 84 -8.65 -9.55 -9.26
CA GLY A 84 -9.47 -9.22 -8.09
C GLY A 84 -10.43 -8.04 -8.34
N TYR A 85 -9.96 -7.00 -9.04
CA TYR A 85 -10.80 -5.87 -9.43
C TYR A 85 -11.90 -6.29 -10.43
N ALA A 86 -11.60 -7.15 -11.41
CA ALA A 86 -12.58 -7.71 -12.33
C ALA A 86 -13.69 -8.48 -11.60
N ILE A 87 -13.33 -9.34 -10.63
CA ILE A 87 -14.32 -10.05 -9.80
C ILE A 87 -15.13 -9.07 -8.95
N ALA A 88 -14.49 -8.06 -8.37
CA ALA A 88 -15.18 -7.05 -7.57
C ALA A 88 -16.21 -6.28 -8.40
N MET A 89 -15.88 -5.90 -9.64
CA MET A 89 -16.85 -5.27 -10.56
C MET A 89 -18.05 -6.18 -10.81
N PHE A 90 -17.84 -7.46 -11.09
CA PHE A 90 -18.92 -8.43 -11.27
C PHE A 90 -19.81 -8.56 -10.03
N LEU A 91 -19.21 -8.71 -8.84
CA LEU A 91 -19.96 -8.85 -7.58
C LEU A 91 -20.77 -7.58 -7.26
N GLN A 92 -20.20 -6.40 -7.47
CA GLN A 92 -20.90 -5.14 -7.27
C GLN A 92 -22.07 -4.93 -8.24
N LEU A 93 -22.08 -5.63 -9.38
CA LEU A 93 -23.17 -5.63 -10.35
C LEU A 93 -24.23 -6.72 -10.10
N GLN A 94 -24.08 -7.55 -9.06
CA GLN A 94 -25.11 -8.54 -8.64
C GLN A 94 -26.24 -7.93 -7.80
N ILE A 95 -26.39 -6.61 -7.84
CA ILE A 95 -27.52 -5.88 -7.26
C ILE A 95 -28.74 -5.91 -8.20
N PRO A 96 -29.96 -5.60 -7.71
CA PRO A 96 -31.15 -5.52 -8.54
C PRO A 96 -30.95 -4.65 -9.79
N GLN A 97 -31.48 -5.12 -10.92
CA GLN A 97 -31.38 -4.45 -12.22
C GLN A 97 -31.86 -2.99 -12.12
N GLY A 98 -31.01 -2.04 -12.54
CA GLY A 98 -31.31 -0.60 -12.50
C GLY A 98 -30.83 0.13 -11.24
N GLN A 99 -30.25 -0.57 -10.26
CA GLN A 99 -29.53 0.06 -9.15
C GLN A 99 -28.05 0.24 -9.50
N LEU A 100 -27.46 1.35 -9.05
CA LEU A 100 -26.02 1.59 -9.13
C LEU A 100 -25.35 1.08 -7.87
N PRO A 101 -24.12 0.55 -7.96
CA PRO A 101 -23.34 0.21 -6.79
C PRO A 101 -23.23 1.40 -5.82
N ASP A 102 -23.31 1.14 -4.52
CA ASP A 102 -23.38 2.18 -3.49
C ASP A 102 -22.24 3.21 -3.62
N PHE A 103 -21.01 2.75 -3.92
CA PHE A 103 -19.87 3.66 -4.08
C PHE A 103 -20.05 4.66 -5.24
N PHE A 104 -20.73 4.31 -6.34
CA PHE A 104 -20.99 5.27 -7.42
C PHE A 104 -21.91 6.40 -6.95
N THR A 105 -22.91 6.07 -6.12
CA THR A 105 -23.83 7.07 -5.57
C THR A 105 -23.12 8.03 -4.59
N LEU A 106 -22.14 7.54 -3.83
CA LEU A 106 -21.32 8.35 -2.93
C LEU A 106 -20.47 9.42 -3.65
N TYR A 107 -20.09 9.16 -4.91
CA TYR A 107 -19.31 10.09 -5.73
C TYR A 107 -20.16 10.88 -6.74
N GLY A 108 -21.49 10.83 -6.64
CA GLY A 108 -22.40 11.56 -7.52
C GLY A 108 -22.43 11.03 -8.96
N VAL A 109 -22.01 9.79 -9.19
CA VAL A 109 -22.09 9.15 -10.51
C VAL A 109 -23.52 8.66 -10.72
N THR A 110 -24.16 9.17 -11.77
CA THR A 110 -25.59 8.97 -12.06
C THR A 110 -25.87 7.83 -13.04
N GLU A 111 -24.84 7.31 -13.71
CA GLU A 111 -24.96 6.24 -14.69
C GLU A 111 -23.74 5.33 -14.62
N LEU A 112 -23.94 4.06 -14.95
CA LEU A 112 -22.85 3.08 -14.93
C LEU A 112 -21.89 3.37 -16.09
N PRO A 113 -20.56 3.51 -15.85
CA PRO A 113 -19.60 3.68 -16.92
C PRO A 113 -19.64 2.53 -17.93
N ALA A 114 -19.48 2.85 -19.22
CA ALA A 114 -19.60 1.86 -20.30
C ALA A 114 -18.66 0.64 -20.14
N PHE A 115 -17.47 0.84 -19.56
CA PHE A 115 -16.51 -0.24 -19.34
C PHE A 115 -16.92 -1.24 -18.24
N TRP A 116 -17.91 -0.92 -17.39
CA TRP A 116 -18.47 -1.84 -16.39
C TRP A 116 -19.53 -2.78 -16.98
N LEU A 117 -20.19 -2.40 -18.08
CA LEU A 117 -21.28 -3.18 -18.69
C LEU A 117 -20.91 -4.64 -18.99
N PRO A 118 -19.71 -4.97 -19.52
CA PRO A 118 -19.33 -6.35 -19.81
C PRO A 118 -19.27 -7.24 -18.56
N PHE A 119 -18.99 -6.66 -17.39
CA PHE A 119 -18.87 -7.36 -16.11
C PHE A 119 -20.21 -7.77 -15.50
N HIS A 120 -21.35 -7.56 -16.16
CA HIS A 120 -22.60 -8.26 -15.81
C HIS A 120 -22.53 -9.76 -16.11
N SER A 121 -21.65 -10.16 -17.04
CA SER A 121 -21.51 -11.54 -17.43
C SER A 121 -20.33 -12.20 -16.72
N LEU A 122 -20.63 -13.32 -16.03
CA LEU A 122 -19.61 -14.15 -15.39
C LEU A 122 -18.55 -14.63 -16.41
N PRO A 123 -18.91 -15.11 -17.62
CA PRO A 123 -17.91 -15.59 -18.59
C PRO A 123 -16.93 -14.52 -19.04
N PHE A 124 -17.38 -13.29 -19.28
CA PHE A 124 -16.49 -12.18 -19.61
C PHE A 124 -15.57 -11.86 -18.44
N THR A 125 -16.11 -11.87 -17.22
CA THR A 125 -15.32 -11.62 -16.01
C THR A 125 -14.21 -12.67 -15.85
N LEU A 126 -14.52 -13.95 -16.06
CA LEU A 126 -13.51 -15.01 -16.04
C LEU A 126 -12.45 -14.84 -17.12
N PHE A 127 -12.85 -14.43 -18.33
CA PHE A 127 -11.90 -14.13 -19.39
C PHE A 127 -11.00 -12.94 -19.05
N ALA A 128 -11.54 -11.90 -18.39
CA ALA A 128 -10.78 -10.72 -18.00
C ALA A 128 -9.78 -10.97 -16.86
N ILE A 129 -9.90 -12.08 -16.13
CA ILE A 129 -9.00 -12.45 -15.01
C ILE A 129 -7.71 -13.13 -15.51
N VAL A 130 -7.76 -13.82 -16.66
CA VAL A 130 -6.70 -14.67 -17.20
C VAL A 130 -5.94 -13.97 -18.31
#